data_AF-A0A1Y4U6B8-F1
#
_entry.id   AF-A0A1Y4U6B8-F1
#
_cell.length_a   1.000
_cell.length_b   1.000
_cell.length_c   1.000
_cell.angle_alpha   90.00
_cell.angle_beta   90.00
_cell.angle_gamma   90.00
#
_symmetry.space_group_name_H-M   'P 1'
#
loop_
_entity.id
_entity.type
_entity.pdbx_description
1 polymer ?
#
loop_
_entity_poly.entity_id
_entity_poly.type
_entity_poly.pdbx_seq_one_letter_code
_entity_poly.pdbx_strand_id
1 'polypeptide(L)'
;MKKILKMLAIGALAAGFVSCETYEVEEPEMTAVADFDGQWICFAYEASDLQTPVTVFDILVTNTTYNESNAMWMTISDCDYRITGDPRYLDALQFKLTCNPADLSFSGSAVEASQPRTCHNIYVAQGYYTAGYMGFVDVDGYTVTVTGGKVVKDGVDTKTGYKSDAIEFNYSRTNPDGLTEQYVVKGMKNTGWNEDMQDYSDFIDNNFSSDSE
;
A
#
# COMPACT_ATOMS: atom_id res chain seq x y z
N MET A 1 -51.53 64.64 -28.65
CA MET A 1 -50.61 64.41 -27.51
C MET A 1 -50.46 62.90 -27.32
N LYS A 2 -49.21 62.40 -27.35
CA LYS A 2 -48.69 61.03 -27.05
C LYS A 2 -49.35 59.84 -27.81
N LYS A 3 -48.88 59.49 -29.03
CA LYS A 3 -47.95 58.37 -29.39
C LYS A 3 -48.32 57.02 -28.75
N ILE A 4 -49.02 56.10 -29.43
CA ILE A 4 -48.52 55.03 -30.35
C ILE A 4 -47.41 54.16 -29.75
N LEU A 5 -47.71 52.87 -29.50
CA LEU A 5 -46.93 51.64 -29.82
C LEU A 5 -47.76 50.44 -29.28
N LYS A 6 -48.23 49.48 -30.11
CA LYS A 6 -47.56 48.22 -30.50
C LYS A 6 -47.12 47.40 -29.26
N MET A 7 -47.29 46.09 -29.14
CA MET A 7 -47.40 44.96 -30.09
C MET A 7 -47.68 43.71 -29.22
N LEU A 8 -48.29 42.64 -29.78
CA LEU A 8 -47.74 41.27 -29.92
C LEU A 8 -46.95 40.72 -28.71
N ALA A 9 -46.94 39.45 -28.33
CA ALA A 9 -47.59 38.20 -28.71
C ALA A 9 -46.92 37.14 -27.81
N ILE A 10 -47.65 36.06 -27.48
CA ILE A 10 -47.15 34.69 -27.24
C ILE A 10 -45.94 34.54 -26.29
N GLY A 11 -46.20 33.96 -25.12
CA GLY A 11 -45.17 33.43 -24.23
C GLY A 11 -45.60 32.08 -23.65
N ALA A 12 -45.71 31.06 -24.51
CA ALA A 12 -45.45 29.69 -24.06
C ALA A 12 -43.93 29.50 -24.14
N LEU A 13 -43.24 29.52 -23.00
CA LEU A 13 -41.83 29.12 -22.93
C LEU A 13 -41.63 28.24 -21.70
N ALA A 14 -41.33 26.97 -22.00
CA ALA A 14 -40.71 25.95 -21.18
C ALA A 14 -40.28 26.35 -19.77
N ALA A 15 -41.06 25.94 -18.75
CA ALA A 15 -40.47 25.57 -17.48
C ALA A 15 -39.76 24.22 -17.70
N GLY A 16 -38.54 24.30 -18.21
CA GLY A 16 -37.64 23.16 -18.30
C GLY A 16 -37.42 22.59 -16.90
N PHE A 17 -37.32 21.27 -16.83
CA PHE A 17 -36.81 20.56 -15.66
C PHE A 17 -35.41 21.09 -15.33
N VAL A 18 -35.31 22.03 -14.41
CA VAL A 18 -34.06 22.26 -13.68
C VAL A 18 -33.99 21.16 -12.62
N SER A 19 -33.67 19.95 -13.06
CA SER A 19 -33.18 18.88 -12.18
C SER A 19 -31.67 18.81 -12.36
N CYS A 20 -30.99 19.88 -11.94
CA CYS A 20 -29.58 19.86 -11.60
C CYS A 20 -29.43 20.57 -10.26
N GLU A 21 -30.07 20.03 -9.22
CA GLU A 21 -29.36 20.06 -7.94
C GLU A 21 -28.22 19.05 -8.11
N THR A 22 -27.07 19.55 -8.54
CA THR A 22 -25.82 18.90 -8.16
C THR A 22 -25.81 19.04 -6.65
N TYR A 23 -26.30 18.02 -5.95
CA TYR A 23 -26.03 17.90 -4.53
C TYR A 23 -24.51 18.01 -4.43
N GLU A 24 -24.01 19.06 -3.77
CA GLU A 24 -22.60 19.12 -3.41
C GLU A 24 -22.38 17.90 -2.51
N VAL A 25 -21.89 16.82 -3.12
CA VAL A 25 -21.54 15.61 -2.38
C VAL A 25 -20.29 16.02 -1.60
N GLU A 26 -20.40 16.06 -0.28
CA GLU A 26 -19.24 16.29 0.58
C GLU A 26 -18.14 15.30 0.21
N GLU A 27 -16.90 15.78 0.12
CA GLU A 27 -15.77 14.90 -0.09
C GLU A 27 -15.72 13.88 1.05
N PRO A 28 -15.47 12.59 0.74
CA PRO A 28 -15.37 11.58 1.78
C PRO A 28 -14.25 11.96 2.75
N GLU A 29 -14.50 11.78 4.05
CA GLU A 29 -13.46 11.97 5.05
C GLU A 29 -12.32 10.97 4.81
N MET A 30 -11.09 11.47 4.90
CA MET A 30 -9.87 10.70 4.68
C MET A 30 -9.04 10.63 5.97
N THR A 31 -8.20 9.60 6.08
CA THR A 31 -7.22 9.54 7.17
C THR A 31 -6.17 10.65 7.02
N ALA A 32 -5.50 11.00 8.11
CA ALA A 32 -4.47 12.05 8.09
C ALA A 32 -3.22 11.65 7.27
N VAL A 33 -3.13 10.39 6.84
CA VAL A 33 -2.05 9.80 6.06
C VAL A 33 -2.56 9.10 4.79
N ALA A 34 -3.71 9.55 4.27
CA ALA A 34 -4.39 8.95 3.11
C ALA A 34 -3.53 8.78 1.85
N ASP A 35 -2.50 9.61 1.71
CA ASP A 35 -1.57 9.49 0.58
C ASP A 35 -0.61 8.31 0.70
N PHE A 36 -0.43 7.76 1.91
CA PHE A 36 0.40 6.61 2.22
C PHE A 36 -0.41 5.34 2.49
N ASP A 37 -1.62 5.47 3.04
CA ASP A 37 -2.42 4.32 3.49
C ASP A 37 -2.85 3.39 2.34
N GLY A 38 -3.16 2.15 2.68
CA GLY A 38 -3.57 1.12 1.74
C GLY A 38 -2.52 0.03 1.54
N GLN A 39 -2.80 -0.84 0.57
CA GLN A 39 -1.98 -1.99 0.26
C GLN A 39 -1.03 -1.70 -0.89
N TRP A 40 0.22 -2.15 -0.73
CA TRP A 40 1.29 -2.01 -1.69
C TRP A 40 1.88 -3.38 -1.96
N ILE A 41 2.24 -3.64 -3.20
CA ILE A 41 2.98 -4.83 -3.58
C ILE A 41 4.35 -4.38 -4.09
N CYS A 42 5.41 -4.98 -3.55
CA CYS A 42 6.76 -4.53 -3.80
C CYS A 42 7.70 -5.70 -4.07
N PHE A 43 8.66 -5.47 -4.95
CA PHE A 43 9.86 -6.28 -5.01
C PHE A 43 10.88 -5.78 -3.99
N ALA A 44 11.58 -6.70 -3.36
CA ALA A 44 12.74 -6.42 -2.54
C ALA A 44 14.00 -6.87 -3.29
N TYR A 45 15.03 -6.04 -3.24
CA TYR A 45 16.30 -6.22 -3.92
C TYR A 45 17.44 -6.15 -2.91
N GLU A 46 18.50 -6.91 -3.14
CA GLU A 46 19.77 -6.69 -2.44
C GLU A 46 20.41 -5.39 -2.92
N ALA A 47 21.06 -4.64 -2.03
CA ALA A 47 21.71 -3.38 -2.41
C ALA A 47 22.80 -3.54 -3.50
N SER A 48 23.37 -4.75 -3.64
CA SER A 48 24.34 -5.08 -4.68
C SER A 48 23.74 -5.37 -6.04
N ASP A 49 22.44 -5.69 -6.14
CA ASP A 49 21.75 -6.00 -7.39
C ASP A 49 20.30 -5.49 -7.36
N LEU A 50 20.08 -4.34 -7.97
CA LEU A 50 18.76 -3.71 -8.10
C LEU A 50 17.99 -4.16 -9.35
N GLN A 51 18.43 -5.22 -10.04
CA GLN A 51 17.77 -5.76 -11.23
C GLN A 51 17.05 -7.07 -10.93
N THR A 52 17.62 -7.90 -10.06
CA THR A 52 17.05 -9.20 -9.71
C THR A 52 16.38 -9.13 -8.33
N PRO A 53 15.03 -9.22 -8.26
CA PRO A 53 14.37 -9.26 -6.96
C PRO A 53 14.67 -10.57 -6.23
N VAL A 54 14.76 -10.50 -4.90
CA VAL A 54 15.00 -11.66 -4.03
C VAL A 54 13.76 -12.13 -3.30
N THR A 55 12.78 -11.23 -3.09
CA THR A 55 11.45 -11.58 -2.61
C THR A 55 10.41 -10.55 -3.05
N VAL A 56 9.14 -10.84 -2.74
CA VAL A 56 8.01 -9.95 -2.85
C VAL A 56 7.51 -9.62 -1.44
N PHE A 57 7.31 -8.34 -1.18
CA PHE A 57 6.67 -7.85 0.04
C PHE A 57 5.24 -7.38 -0.26
N ASP A 58 4.30 -7.94 0.50
CA ASP A 58 2.94 -7.43 0.62
C ASP A 58 2.87 -6.50 1.83
N ILE A 59 2.67 -5.21 1.56
CA ILE A 59 2.81 -4.15 2.53
C ILE A 59 1.46 -3.49 2.76
N LEU A 60 1.04 -3.44 4.02
CA LEU A 60 -0.13 -2.68 4.44
C LEU A 60 0.30 -1.45 5.25
N VAL A 61 -0.10 -0.27 4.79
CA VAL A 61 0.06 0.99 5.52
C VAL A 61 -1.29 1.44 6.06
N THR A 62 -1.33 1.82 7.34
CA THR A 62 -2.54 2.35 7.99
C THR A 62 -2.22 3.57 8.85
N ASN A 63 -3.24 4.39 9.09
CA ASN A 63 -3.14 5.47 10.07
C ASN A 63 -2.95 4.92 11.49
N THR A 64 -2.42 5.75 12.38
CA THR A 64 -2.36 5.39 13.80
C THR A 64 -3.76 5.43 14.41
N THR A 65 -3.93 4.79 15.58
CA THR A 65 -5.19 4.80 16.32
C THR A 65 -5.73 6.22 16.59
N TYR A 66 -4.83 7.20 16.67
CA TYR A 66 -5.15 8.60 16.91
C TYR A 66 -5.13 9.46 15.64
N ASN A 67 -5.03 8.83 14.46
CA ASN A 67 -5.01 9.49 13.15
C ASN A 67 -3.98 10.64 13.07
N GLU A 68 -2.77 10.39 13.57
CA GLU A 68 -1.68 11.37 13.54
C GLU A 68 -1.23 11.62 12.09
N SER A 69 -1.09 12.88 11.68
CA SER A 69 -0.68 13.22 10.30
C SER A 69 0.80 13.00 10.01
N ASN A 70 1.60 12.72 11.04
CA ASN A 70 3.05 12.57 10.94
C ASN A 70 3.53 11.17 11.34
N ALA A 71 2.61 10.22 11.51
CA ALA A 71 2.94 8.86 11.87
C ALA A 71 1.97 7.86 11.25
N MET A 72 2.49 6.68 10.91
CA MET A 72 1.73 5.61 10.30
C MET A 72 2.23 4.24 10.77
N TRP A 73 1.37 3.25 10.73
CA TRP A 73 1.77 1.85 10.86
C TRP A 73 2.09 1.27 9.50
N MET A 74 3.18 0.53 9.41
CA MET A 74 3.52 -0.29 8.25
C MET A 74 3.61 -1.74 8.72
N THR A 75 2.95 -2.64 7.98
CA THR A 75 3.10 -4.08 8.13
C THR A 75 3.68 -4.62 6.84
N ILE A 76 4.88 -5.20 6.89
CA ILE A 76 5.51 -5.87 5.74
C ILE A 76 5.33 -7.36 5.95
N SER A 77 4.69 -8.04 5.00
CA SER A 77 4.59 -9.50 4.96
C SER A 77 5.51 -10.02 3.85
N ASP A 78 6.42 -10.91 4.20
CA ASP A 78 7.30 -11.57 3.25
C ASP A 78 6.54 -12.72 2.57
N CYS A 79 6.40 -12.66 1.25
CA CYS A 79 5.78 -13.73 0.50
C CYS A 79 6.67 -14.98 0.43
N ASP A 80 7.95 -14.89 0.80
CA ASP A 80 8.80 -16.06 0.99
C ASP A 80 8.37 -16.84 2.24
N TYR A 81 7.65 -17.94 2.02
CA TYR A 81 7.15 -18.81 3.08
C TYR A 81 8.11 -19.96 3.42
N ARG A 82 9.34 -19.98 2.91
CA ARG A 82 10.29 -21.10 3.15
C ARG A 82 10.60 -21.33 4.63
N ILE A 83 10.54 -20.28 5.45
CA ILE A 83 10.75 -20.38 6.89
C ILE A 83 9.65 -21.20 7.60
N THR A 84 8.41 -21.16 7.09
CA THR A 84 7.28 -21.90 7.66
C THR A 84 6.95 -23.17 6.89
N GLY A 85 7.34 -23.26 5.62
CA GLY A 85 6.98 -24.34 4.71
C GLY A 85 5.49 -24.39 4.37
N ASP A 86 4.72 -23.38 4.76
CA ASP A 86 3.28 -23.28 4.51
C ASP A 86 2.92 -21.84 4.15
N PRO A 87 2.43 -21.58 2.93
CA PRO A 87 2.16 -20.23 2.43
C PRO A 87 1.06 -19.50 3.22
N ARG A 88 0.35 -20.20 4.11
CA ARG A 88 -0.64 -19.59 5.01
C ARG A 88 0.01 -18.77 6.12
N TYR A 89 1.21 -19.12 6.58
CA TYR A 89 1.85 -18.47 7.72
C TYR A 89 3.06 -17.67 7.26
N LEU A 90 2.83 -16.44 6.81
CA LEU A 90 3.90 -15.57 6.34
C LEU A 90 4.64 -14.92 7.51
N ASP A 91 5.93 -14.72 7.32
CA ASP A 91 6.74 -13.88 8.19
C ASP A 91 6.34 -12.42 7.96
N ALA A 92 5.95 -11.70 9.02
CA ALA A 92 5.47 -10.33 8.87
C ALA A 92 5.87 -9.45 10.05
N LEU A 93 6.34 -8.24 9.77
CA LEU A 93 6.70 -7.26 10.80
C LEU A 93 5.82 -6.03 10.73
N GLN A 94 5.24 -5.67 11.87
CA GLN A 94 4.53 -4.42 12.07
C GLN A 94 5.36 -3.46 12.91
N PHE A 95 5.48 -2.21 12.44
CA PHE A 95 6.23 -1.16 13.10
C PHE A 95 5.67 0.23 12.75
N LYS A 96 5.95 1.21 13.62
CA LYS A 96 5.49 2.60 13.46
C LYS A 96 6.58 3.43 12.80
N LEU A 97 6.22 4.19 11.77
CA LEU A 97 7.11 5.10 11.05
C LEU A 97 6.68 6.55 11.26
N THR A 98 7.65 7.46 11.08
CA THR A 98 7.38 8.89 10.90
C THR A 98 7.14 9.15 9.42
N CYS A 99 6.16 9.99 9.09
CA CYS A 99 5.88 10.40 7.71
C CYS A 99 5.69 11.92 7.61
N ASN A 100 5.85 12.45 6.40
CA ASN A 100 5.58 13.83 6.06
C ASN A 100 4.68 13.88 4.81
N PRO A 101 3.37 14.15 4.98
CA PRO A 101 2.44 14.23 3.86
C PRO A 101 2.80 15.32 2.83
N ALA A 102 3.46 16.40 3.25
CA ALA A 102 3.76 17.52 2.35
C ALA A 102 4.77 17.17 1.26
N ASP A 103 5.69 16.24 1.55
CA ASP A 103 6.67 15.76 0.59
C ASP A 103 6.55 14.26 0.30
N LEU A 104 5.52 13.59 0.80
CA LEU A 104 5.29 12.16 0.63
C LEU A 104 6.49 11.29 1.04
N SER A 105 7.23 11.70 2.08
CA SER A 105 8.37 10.94 2.61
C SER A 105 8.03 10.22 3.91
N PHE A 106 8.81 9.17 4.20
CA PHE A 106 8.71 8.42 5.46
C PHE A 106 10.05 7.81 5.87
N SER A 107 10.21 7.59 7.17
CA SER A 107 11.42 6.99 7.74
C SER A 107 11.22 6.46 9.16
N GLY A 108 12.17 5.64 9.60
CA GLY A 108 12.29 5.14 10.96
C GLY A 108 13.73 4.67 11.21
N SER A 109 14.25 4.86 12.41
CA SER A 109 15.60 4.42 12.78
C SER A 109 15.53 3.59 14.05
N ALA A 110 15.99 2.34 13.97
CA ALA A 110 15.91 1.36 15.05
C ALA A 110 14.53 1.35 15.74
N VAL A 111 13.47 1.32 14.94
CA VAL A 111 12.10 1.24 15.46
C VAL A 111 11.84 -0.19 15.91
N GLU A 112 11.25 -0.35 17.09
CA GLU A 112 10.79 -1.65 17.56
C GLU A 112 9.72 -2.20 16.61
N ALA A 113 9.85 -3.48 16.28
CA ALA A 113 8.94 -4.21 15.42
C ALA A 113 8.51 -5.52 16.08
N SER A 114 7.33 -5.99 15.72
CA SER A 114 6.77 -7.24 16.23
C SER A 114 6.00 -7.97 15.13
N GLN A 115 5.87 -9.28 15.28
CA GLN A 115 4.95 -10.08 14.48
C GLN A 115 3.52 -9.76 14.90
N PRO A 116 2.70 -9.12 14.04
CA PRO A 116 1.30 -8.93 14.38
C PRO A 116 0.62 -10.30 14.43
N ARG A 117 -0.52 -10.39 15.14
CA ARG A 117 -1.30 -11.64 15.19
C ARG A 117 -1.70 -12.13 13.79
N THR A 118 -2.08 -11.19 12.93
CA THR A 118 -2.51 -11.45 11.55
C THR A 118 -1.91 -10.42 10.61
N CYS A 119 -1.60 -10.84 9.39
CA CYS A 119 -1.23 -9.97 8.28
C CYS A 119 -2.14 -10.25 7.08
N HIS A 120 -2.16 -9.36 6.08
CA HIS A 120 -2.73 -9.73 4.80
C HIS A 120 -1.87 -10.84 4.19
N ASN A 121 -2.51 -11.87 3.64
CA ASN A 121 -1.83 -12.97 3.01
C ASN A 121 -2.33 -13.13 1.58
N ILE A 122 -1.44 -12.89 0.63
CA ILE A 122 -1.74 -12.96 -0.81
C ILE A 122 -2.15 -14.36 -1.28
N TYR A 123 -1.63 -15.43 -0.67
CA TYR A 123 -1.94 -16.82 -1.07
C TYR A 123 -3.37 -17.26 -0.72
N VAL A 124 -3.99 -16.60 0.27
CA VAL A 124 -5.38 -16.88 0.67
C VAL A 124 -6.32 -15.70 0.47
N ALA A 125 -5.81 -14.59 -0.09
CA ALA A 125 -6.52 -13.35 -0.39
C ALA A 125 -7.32 -12.78 0.81
N GLN A 126 -6.79 -12.92 2.03
CA GLN A 126 -7.42 -12.42 3.25
C GLN A 126 -6.41 -12.25 4.38
N GLY A 127 -6.85 -11.62 5.48
CA GLY A 127 -6.08 -11.63 6.73
C GLY A 127 -5.90 -13.04 7.28
N TYR A 128 -4.67 -13.44 7.59
CA TYR A 128 -4.36 -14.74 8.17
C TYR A 128 -3.26 -14.65 9.23
N TYR A 129 -3.11 -15.71 10.04
CA TYR A 129 -2.12 -15.77 11.11
C TYR A 129 -0.68 -15.72 10.56
N THR A 130 0.17 -14.96 11.26
CA THR A 130 1.59 -14.83 10.93
C THR A 130 2.42 -16.02 11.42
N ALA A 131 3.64 -16.14 10.90
CA ALA A 131 4.64 -17.08 11.39
C ALA A 131 4.92 -16.92 12.89
N GLY A 132 4.98 -15.68 13.38
CA GLY A 132 5.18 -15.39 14.81
C GLY A 132 4.03 -15.88 15.68
N TYR A 133 2.78 -15.65 15.26
CA TYR A 133 1.62 -16.14 16.01
C TYR A 133 1.58 -17.67 16.12
N MET A 134 2.04 -18.36 15.08
CA MET A 134 2.10 -19.81 15.04
C MET A 134 3.34 -20.41 15.72
N GLY A 135 4.29 -19.57 16.14
CA GLY A 135 5.52 -19.98 16.82
C GLY A 135 6.62 -20.53 15.91
N PHE A 136 6.61 -20.19 14.61
CA PHE A 136 7.71 -20.51 13.71
C PHE A 136 8.90 -19.55 13.88
N VAL A 137 8.61 -18.31 14.27
CA VAL A 137 9.59 -17.27 14.58
C VAL A 137 9.21 -16.58 15.88
N ASP A 138 10.14 -15.83 16.46
CA ASP A 138 9.88 -15.00 17.63
C ASP A 138 8.82 -13.93 17.33
N VAL A 139 8.05 -13.53 18.35
CA VAL A 139 7.00 -12.49 18.18
C VAL A 139 7.59 -11.09 18.28
N ASP A 140 8.60 -10.90 19.14
CA ASP A 140 9.16 -9.61 19.50
C ASP A 140 10.70 -9.64 19.45
N GLY A 141 11.33 -8.49 19.67
CA GLY A 141 12.80 -8.36 19.69
C GLY A 141 13.40 -7.98 18.34
N TYR A 142 12.56 -7.62 17.38
CA TYR A 142 12.99 -7.11 16.08
C TYR A 142 13.20 -5.59 16.15
N THR A 143 14.21 -5.11 15.43
CA THR A 143 14.35 -3.68 15.16
C THR A 143 14.39 -3.44 13.66
N VAL A 144 13.74 -2.36 13.22
CA VAL A 144 13.65 -1.99 11.81
C VAL A 144 14.26 -0.62 11.59
N THR A 145 14.92 -0.43 10.45
CA THR A 145 15.32 0.88 9.95
C THR A 145 14.80 1.07 8.54
N VAL A 146 14.11 2.19 8.31
CA VAL A 146 13.59 2.60 7.01
C VAL A 146 14.17 3.96 6.66
N THR A 147 14.86 4.06 5.52
CA THR A 147 15.46 5.31 5.05
C THR A 147 15.16 5.60 3.60
N GLY A 148 15.15 6.88 3.23
CA GLY A 148 14.86 7.31 1.86
C GLY A 148 13.43 6.98 1.41
N GLY A 149 12.51 6.74 2.34
CA GLY A 149 11.14 6.36 2.02
C GLY A 149 10.40 7.46 1.29
N LYS A 150 9.79 7.10 0.15
CA LYS A 150 9.12 8.03 -0.74
C LYS A 150 7.92 7.36 -1.42
N VAL A 151 6.81 8.09 -1.48
CA VAL A 151 5.70 7.82 -2.39
C VAL A 151 5.74 8.82 -3.55
N VAL A 152 5.46 8.34 -4.76
CA VAL A 152 5.32 9.17 -5.96
C VAL A 152 3.95 8.90 -6.58
N LYS A 153 3.10 9.93 -6.59
CA LYS A 153 1.78 9.85 -7.21
C LYS A 153 1.87 9.56 -8.69
N ASP A 154 1.03 8.65 -9.18
CA ASP A 154 1.01 8.20 -10.59
C ASP A 154 2.40 7.76 -11.10
N GLY A 155 3.24 7.26 -10.20
CA GLY A 155 4.64 6.94 -10.48
C GLY A 155 4.87 5.67 -11.29
N VAL A 156 3.86 4.80 -11.44
CA VAL A 156 3.95 3.54 -12.20
C VAL A 156 2.94 3.52 -13.34
N ASP A 157 3.40 3.15 -14.53
CA ASP A 157 2.56 2.71 -15.65
C ASP A 157 2.20 1.23 -15.45
N THR A 158 0.92 0.96 -15.22
CA THR A 158 0.40 -0.38 -14.97
C THR A 158 0.19 -1.16 -16.28
N LYS A 159 0.13 -2.49 -16.21
CA LYS A 159 -0.07 -3.35 -17.39
C LYS A 159 -1.44 -3.16 -18.02
N THR A 160 -2.44 -2.80 -17.23
CA THR A 160 -3.78 -2.44 -17.69
C THR A 160 -3.84 -1.08 -18.40
N GLY A 161 -2.73 -0.31 -18.42
CA GLY A 161 -2.63 0.98 -19.12
C GLY A 161 -3.07 2.19 -18.29
N TYR A 162 -3.26 2.02 -16.98
CA TYR A 162 -3.55 3.09 -16.02
C TYR A 162 -2.30 3.48 -15.22
N LYS A 163 -2.44 4.47 -14.35
CA LYS A 163 -1.41 4.89 -13.39
C LYS A 163 -1.69 4.32 -12.02
N SER A 164 -0.62 4.01 -11.28
CA SER A 164 -0.65 3.70 -9.85
C SER A 164 0.45 4.48 -9.13
N ASP A 165 0.24 4.73 -7.84
CA ASP A 165 1.25 5.35 -6.98
C ASP A 165 2.45 4.40 -6.84
N ALA A 166 3.67 4.94 -6.90
CA ALA A 166 4.91 4.20 -6.66
C ALA A 166 5.37 4.38 -5.21
N ILE A 167 6.04 3.36 -4.65
CA ILE A 167 6.72 3.42 -3.37
C ILE A 167 8.16 2.92 -3.50
N GLU A 168 9.11 3.62 -2.89
CA GLU A 168 10.52 3.20 -2.80
C GLU A 168 11.10 3.55 -1.43
N PHE A 169 11.89 2.63 -0.86
CA PHE A 169 12.61 2.84 0.40
C PHE A 169 13.74 1.83 0.60
N ASN A 170 14.72 2.16 1.44
CA ASN A 170 15.65 1.18 1.99
C ASN A 170 15.08 0.62 3.28
N TYR A 171 15.14 -0.69 3.45
CA TYR A 171 14.64 -1.43 4.59
C TYR A 171 15.76 -2.26 5.20
N SER A 172 15.88 -2.23 6.52
CA SER A 172 16.76 -3.11 7.27
C SER A 172 15.98 -3.68 8.44
N ARG A 173 16.05 -4.99 8.64
CA ARG A 173 15.55 -5.65 9.84
C ARG A 173 16.68 -6.35 10.56
N THR A 174 16.76 -6.16 11.87
CA THR A 174 17.57 -6.97 12.76
C THR A 174 16.64 -7.89 13.54
N ASN A 175 16.88 -9.19 13.40
CA ASN A 175 16.13 -10.26 14.04
C ASN A 175 16.55 -10.43 15.50
N PRO A 176 15.76 -11.13 16.34
CA PRO A 176 16.08 -11.38 17.75
C PRO A 176 17.39 -12.14 17.99
N ASP A 177 17.85 -12.91 17.00
CA ASP A 177 19.15 -13.60 17.00
C ASP A 177 20.33 -12.69 16.64
N GLY A 178 20.07 -11.42 16.31
CA GLY A 178 21.05 -10.42 15.92
C GLY A 178 21.41 -10.42 14.43
N LEU A 179 20.88 -11.35 13.62
CA LEU A 179 21.06 -11.32 12.18
C LEU A 179 20.35 -10.12 11.58
N THR A 180 21.00 -9.47 10.62
CA THR A 180 20.46 -8.28 9.96
C THR A 180 20.35 -8.51 8.46
N GLU A 181 19.16 -8.24 7.93
CA GLU A 181 18.83 -8.33 6.51
C GLU A 181 18.49 -6.93 5.98
N GLN A 182 18.91 -6.65 4.75
CA GLN A 182 18.82 -5.31 4.17
C GLN A 182 18.35 -5.38 2.72
N TYR A 183 17.41 -4.52 2.38
CA TYR A 183 16.79 -4.49 1.07
C TYR A 183 16.59 -3.06 0.57
N VAL A 184 16.66 -2.89 -0.74
CA VAL A 184 16.00 -1.79 -1.43
C VAL A 184 14.63 -2.30 -1.87
N VAL A 185 13.57 -1.64 -1.45
CA VAL A 185 12.18 -2.03 -1.73
C VAL A 185 11.58 -1.08 -2.73
N LYS A 186 11.00 -1.60 -3.80
CA LYS A 186 10.34 -0.83 -4.86
C LYS A 186 9.03 -1.50 -5.25
N GLY A 187 7.98 -0.72 -5.42
CA GLY A 187 6.69 -1.28 -5.77
C GLY A 187 5.65 -0.24 -6.12
N MET A 188 4.40 -0.68 -6.09
CA MET A 188 3.26 0.15 -6.42
C MET A 188 2.07 -0.13 -5.51
N LYS A 189 1.14 0.82 -5.48
CA LYS A 189 -0.13 0.64 -4.80
C LYS A 189 -0.92 -0.46 -5.51
N ASN A 190 -1.45 -1.40 -4.74
CA ASN A 190 -2.24 -2.51 -5.28
C ASN A 190 -3.51 -1.95 -5.94
N THR A 191 -3.68 -2.24 -7.23
CA THR A 191 -4.79 -1.73 -8.04
C THR A 191 -6.04 -2.62 -7.93
N GLY A 192 -5.90 -3.84 -7.40
CA GLY A 192 -6.94 -4.86 -7.38
C GLY A 192 -7.13 -5.60 -8.70
N TRP A 193 -6.39 -5.26 -9.76
CA TRP A 193 -6.41 -5.95 -11.05
C TRP A 193 -5.31 -7.01 -11.10
N ASN A 194 -5.69 -8.25 -11.42
CA ASN A 194 -4.74 -9.36 -11.46
C ASN A 194 -3.64 -9.14 -12.49
N GLU A 195 -3.96 -8.52 -13.62
CA GLU A 195 -3.02 -8.22 -14.70
C GLU A 195 -1.88 -7.32 -14.24
N ASP A 196 -2.15 -6.38 -13.34
CA ASP A 196 -1.14 -5.48 -12.77
C ASP A 196 -0.28 -6.18 -11.71
N MET A 197 -0.84 -7.20 -11.03
CA MET A 197 -0.14 -7.99 -10.02
C MET A 197 0.71 -9.13 -10.62
N GLN A 198 0.53 -9.42 -11.91
CA GLN A 198 1.03 -10.65 -12.55
C GLN A 198 2.54 -10.86 -12.37
N ASP A 199 3.37 -9.82 -12.46
CA ASP A 199 4.84 -9.99 -12.31
C ASP A 199 5.22 -10.46 -10.90
N TYR A 200 4.51 -9.98 -9.88
CA TYR A 200 4.73 -10.38 -8.50
C TYR A 200 4.28 -11.82 -8.28
N SER A 201 3.09 -12.17 -8.81
CA SER A 201 2.57 -13.54 -8.75
C SER A 201 3.47 -14.53 -9.49
N ASP A 202 3.91 -14.20 -10.71
CA ASP A 202 4.82 -15.02 -11.50
C ASP A 202 6.15 -15.22 -10.77
N PHE A 203 6.69 -14.16 -10.14
CA PHE A 203 7.90 -14.29 -9.34
C PHE A 203 7.69 -15.25 -8.17
N ILE A 204 6.60 -15.07 -7.42
CA ILE A 204 6.26 -15.92 -6.28
C ILE A 204 6.14 -17.38 -6.71
N ASP A 205 5.39 -17.65 -7.79
CA ASP A 205 5.14 -19.01 -8.26
C ASP A 205 6.46 -19.67 -8.73
N ASN A 206 7.29 -18.94 -9.45
CA ASN A 206 8.55 -19.48 -9.98
C ASN A 206 9.65 -19.69 -8.91
N ASN A 207 9.58 -19.00 -7.77
CA ASN A 207 10.67 -19.01 -6.77
C ASN A 207 10.28 -19.66 -5.45
N PHE A 208 9.00 -19.60 -5.08
CA PHE A 208 8.53 -20.05 -3.78
C PHE A 208 7.52 -21.17 -3.89
N SER A 209 6.76 -21.33 -4.98
CA SER A 209 5.82 -22.46 -5.06
C SER A 209 6.59 -23.78 -4.98
N SER A 210 6.13 -24.67 -4.10
CA SER A 210 6.62 -26.03 -4.06
C SER A 210 6.03 -26.75 -5.27
N ASP A 211 6.71 -26.71 -6.41
CA ASP A 211 6.55 -27.77 -7.39
C ASP A 211 6.90 -29.06 -6.66
N SER A 212 5.85 -29.80 -6.32
CA SER A 212 5.94 -31.17 -5.83
C SER A 212 6.56 -32.02 -6.95
N GLU A 213 7.87 -32.24 -6.89
CA GLU A 213 8.48 -33.44 -7.44
C GLU A 213 8.15 -34.67 -6.57
#